data_AF-A0A2G9MRN4-F1
#
_entry.id   AF-A0A2G9MRN4-F1
#
_cell.length_a   1.000
_cell.length_b   1.000
_cell.length_c   1.000
_cell.angle_alpha   90.00
_cell.angle_beta   90.00
_cell.angle_gamma   90.00
#
_symmetry.space_group_name_H-M   'P 1'
#
loop_
_entity.id
_entity.type
_entity.pdbx_description
1 polymer ?
#
loop_
_entity_poly.entity_id
_entity_poly.type
_entity_poly.pdbx_seq_one_letter_code
_entity_poly.pdbx_strand_id
1 'polypeptide(L)'
;MKKIFLFMLLILLISCAPPLDIDKSIANGLIQSSEDLKKQATNNELEVIRIAKEDFTFEKAEEAKEKLTIAVDFYRQSLAKNEEAISLIKDEELLKLRKFMSSKTAKTIECNEYSLDLLNEVLAHGEMTLTPEINNTMAKVDVCEEERIQLISP
;
A
#
# COMPACT_ATOMS: atom_id res chain seq x y z
N MET A 1 31.00 31.82 -11.04
CA MET A 1 31.12 31.06 -12.31
C MET A 1 30.58 29.62 -12.24
N LYS A 2 30.70 28.87 -11.14
CA LYS A 2 30.24 27.46 -11.06
C LYS A 2 28.72 27.20 -11.12
N LYS A 3 27.86 28.19 -10.83
CA LYS A 3 26.38 28.02 -10.82
C LYS A 3 25.73 28.08 -12.22
N ILE A 4 26.33 28.81 -13.17
CA ILE A 4 25.83 28.90 -14.56
C ILE A 4 26.16 27.62 -15.34
N PHE A 5 27.31 27.00 -15.04
CA PHE A 5 27.73 25.74 -15.65
C PHE A 5 26.75 24.60 -15.38
N LEU A 6 26.22 24.49 -14.16
CA LEU A 6 25.25 23.46 -13.80
C LEU A 6 23.90 23.65 -14.52
N PHE A 7 23.51 24.90 -14.77
CA PHE A 7 22.26 25.22 -15.47
C PHE A 7 22.36 24.96 -16.98
N MET A 8 23.51 25.29 -17.61
CA MET A 8 23.74 24.93 -19.01
C MET A 8 23.93 23.42 -19.21
N LEU A 9 24.51 22.70 -18.23
CA LEU A 9 24.59 21.25 -18.22
C LEU A 9 23.19 20.61 -18.14
N LEU A 10 22.28 21.18 -17.34
CA LEU A 10 20.89 20.74 -17.26
C LEU A 10 20.13 20.94 -18.60
N ILE A 11 20.34 22.07 -19.27
CA ILE A 11 19.70 22.36 -20.56
C ILE A 11 20.29 21.48 -21.68
N LEU A 12 21.60 21.22 -21.67
CA LEU A 12 22.23 20.25 -22.59
C LEU A 12 21.74 18.81 -22.35
N LEU A 13 21.47 18.42 -21.10
CA LEU A 13 20.92 17.10 -20.78
C LEU A 13 19.47 16.92 -21.23
N ILE A 14 18.69 18.00 -21.33
CA ILE A 14 17.32 17.98 -21.88
C ILE A 14 17.32 18.00 -23.42
N SER A 15 18.35 18.57 -24.05
CA SER A 15 18.47 18.71 -25.51
C SER A 15 19.35 17.66 -26.21
N CYS A 16 20.12 16.87 -25.45
CA CYS A 16 20.95 15.76 -25.96
C CYS A 16 20.60 14.39 -25.35
N ALA A 17 19.52 14.28 -24.56
CA ALA A 17 18.99 12.96 -24.27
C ALA A 17 18.49 12.37 -25.60
N PRO A 18 18.96 11.17 -26.03
CA PRO A 18 18.15 10.38 -26.96
C PRO A 18 16.76 10.29 -26.34
N PRO A 19 15.66 10.22 -27.12
CA PRO A 19 14.32 10.18 -26.55
C PRO A 19 14.32 9.13 -25.45
N LEU A 20 14.28 9.58 -24.20
CA LEU A 20 14.07 8.71 -23.06
C LEU A 20 12.73 8.07 -23.40
N ASP A 21 12.76 6.76 -23.71
CA ASP A 21 11.59 5.97 -24.07
C ASP A 21 10.41 6.49 -23.25
N ILE A 22 9.45 7.12 -23.92
CA ILE A 22 8.31 7.78 -23.27
C ILE A 22 7.65 6.78 -22.30
N ASP A 23 7.64 5.50 -22.68
CA ASP A 23 7.19 4.35 -21.88
C ASP A 23 7.92 4.21 -20.52
N LYS A 24 9.24 4.42 -20.45
CA LYS A 24 10.01 4.36 -19.20
C LYS A 24 9.74 5.56 -18.29
N SER A 25 9.57 6.75 -18.87
CA SER A 25 9.22 7.96 -18.11
C SER A 25 7.84 7.82 -17.47
N ILE A 26 6.86 7.31 -18.23
CA ILE A 26 5.51 7.02 -17.74
C ILE A 26 5.54 5.93 -16.67
N ALA A 27 6.25 4.82 -16.90
CA ALA A 27 6.40 3.75 -15.90
C ALA A 27 6.96 4.31 -14.58
N ASN A 28 8.02 5.13 -14.62
CA ASN A 28 8.59 5.75 -13.43
C ASN A 28 7.63 6.71 -12.71
N GLY A 29 6.80 7.44 -13.46
CA GLY A 29 5.74 8.28 -12.87
C GLY A 29 4.67 7.47 -12.13
N LEU A 30 4.21 6.37 -12.73
CA LEU A 30 3.24 5.46 -12.13
C LEU A 30 3.81 4.79 -10.87
N ILE A 31 5.08 4.42 -10.91
CA ILE A 31 5.84 3.89 -9.78
C ILE A 31 5.86 4.87 -8.61
N GLN A 32 6.22 6.13 -8.87
CA GLN A 32 6.29 7.14 -7.81
C GLN A 32 4.91 7.37 -7.19
N SER A 33 3.88 7.50 -8.02
CA SER A 33 2.50 7.64 -7.55
C SER A 33 2.04 6.43 -6.74
N SER A 34 2.44 5.22 -7.11
CA SER A 34 2.14 3.99 -6.36
C SER A 34 2.77 4.00 -4.96
N GLU A 35 4.01 4.47 -4.83
CA GLU A 35 4.70 4.59 -3.54
C GLU A 35 4.11 5.71 -2.67
N ASP A 36 3.69 6.83 -3.25
CA ASP A 36 3.01 7.91 -2.53
C ASP A 36 1.65 7.44 -1.96
N LEU A 37 0.92 6.60 -2.70
CA LEU A 37 -0.32 5.97 -2.23
C LEU A 37 -0.04 4.98 -1.09
N LYS A 38 1.01 4.15 -1.18
CA LYS A 38 1.39 3.25 -0.08
C LYS A 38 1.71 4.01 1.18
N LYS A 39 2.46 5.11 1.08
CA LYS A 39 2.79 5.95 2.24
C LYS A 39 1.53 6.49 2.93
N GLN A 40 0.54 6.91 2.16
CA GLN A 40 -0.75 7.35 2.70
C GLN A 40 -1.52 6.20 3.36
N ALA A 41 -1.52 5.02 2.75
CA ALA A 41 -2.14 3.83 3.33
C ALA A 41 -1.49 3.45 4.66
N THR A 42 -0.16 3.38 4.72
CA THR A 42 0.60 3.07 5.94
C THR A 42 0.32 4.08 7.06
N ASN A 43 0.19 5.38 6.75
CA ASN A 43 -0.17 6.37 7.76
C ASN A 43 -1.56 6.10 8.36
N ASN A 44 -2.52 5.64 7.56
CA ASN A 44 -3.84 5.27 8.05
C ASN A 44 -3.79 3.97 8.88
N GLU A 45 -3.01 2.96 8.47
CA GLU A 45 -2.78 1.76 9.28
C GLU A 45 -2.17 2.09 10.66
N LEU A 46 -1.19 2.99 10.70
CA LEU A 46 -0.59 3.45 11.96
C LEU A 46 -1.61 4.17 12.85
N GLU A 47 -2.55 4.90 12.25
CA GLU A 47 -3.64 5.55 12.98
C GLU A 47 -4.62 4.54 13.56
N VAL A 48 -4.96 3.48 12.81
CA VAL A 48 -5.77 2.35 13.32
C VAL A 48 -5.08 1.70 14.52
N ILE A 49 -3.77 1.44 14.42
CA ILE A 49 -2.98 0.89 15.51
C ILE A 49 -2.96 1.83 16.72
N ARG A 50 -2.87 3.15 16.49
CA ARG A 50 -2.95 4.16 17.56
C ARG A 50 -4.29 4.08 18.27
N ILE A 51 -5.39 4.09 17.52
CA ILE A 51 -6.75 4.02 18.04
C ILE A 51 -6.95 2.74 18.87
N ALA A 52 -6.48 1.60 18.35
CA ALA A 52 -6.58 0.30 19.02
C ALA A 52 -5.79 0.21 20.34
N LYS A 53 -4.75 1.04 20.52
CA LYS A 53 -3.93 1.08 21.75
C LYS A 53 -4.46 2.02 22.83
N GLU A 54 -5.37 2.92 22.48
CA GLU A 54 -6.05 3.78 23.46
C GLU A 54 -7.25 3.04 24.08
N ASP A 55 -7.93 3.65 25.07
CA ASP A 55 -9.19 3.11 25.59
C ASP A 55 -10.18 2.90 24.43
N PHE A 56 -10.42 1.64 24.07
CA PHE A 56 -11.18 1.24 22.89
C PHE A 56 -12.68 1.40 23.16
N THR A 57 -13.28 2.41 22.53
CA THR A 57 -14.73 2.68 22.59
C THR A 57 -15.38 2.32 21.26
N PHE A 58 -16.71 2.21 21.26
CA PHE A 58 -17.49 1.99 20.03
C PHE A 58 -17.23 3.07 18.97
N GLU A 59 -17.18 4.35 19.38
CA GLU A 59 -16.88 5.48 18.49
C GLU A 59 -15.49 5.38 17.87
N LYS A 60 -14.49 4.97 18.67
CA LYS A 60 -13.13 4.72 18.19
C LYS A 60 -13.05 3.49 17.26
N ALA A 61 -13.86 2.46 17.49
CA ALA A 61 -13.95 1.31 16.59
C ALA A 61 -14.52 1.71 15.22
N GLU A 62 -15.51 2.60 15.17
CA GLU A 62 -16.01 3.20 13.93
C GLU A 62 -14.94 4.06 13.23
N GLU A 63 -14.21 4.89 13.98
CA GLU A 63 -13.09 5.67 13.43
C GLU A 63 -12.00 4.76 12.85
N ALA A 64 -11.61 3.71 13.58
CA ALA A 64 -10.65 2.72 13.11
C ALA A 64 -11.12 2.04 11.81
N LYS A 65 -12.41 1.68 11.72
CA LYS A 65 -13.01 1.12 10.50
C LYS A 65 -12.89 2.09 9.32
N GLU A 66 -13.20 3.38 9.52
CA GLU A 66 -13.08 4.39 8.46
C GLU A 66 -11.63 4.54 7.97
N LYS A 67 -10.67 4.67 8.90
CA LYS A 67 -9.25 4.78 8.56
C LYS A 67 -8.74 3.55 7.82
N LEU A 68 -9.11 2.36 8.27
CA LEU A 68 -8.68 1.11 7.63
C LEU A 68 -9.30 0.95 6.23
N THR A 69 -10.56 1.39 6.04
CA THR A 69 -11.21 1.39 4.72
C THR A 69 -10.44 2.27 3.73
N ILE A 70 -10.06 3.48 4.16
CA ILE A 70 -9.25 4.40 3.36
C ILE A 70 -7.88 3.78 3.04
N ALA A 71 -7.25 3.10 4.00
CA ALA A 71 -5.96 2.43 3.77
C ALA A 71 -6.08 1.35 2.68
N VAL A 72 -7.10 0.50 2.75
CA VAL A 72 -7.38 -0.53 1.73
C VAL A 72 -7.55 0.10 0.36
N ASP A 73 -8.33 1.17 0.24
CA ASP A 73 -8.56 1.83 -1.05
C ASP A 73 -7.29 2.43 -1.64
N PHE A 74 -6.41 3.02 -0.82
CA PHE A 74 -5.11 3.49 -1.29
C PHE A 74 -4.20 2.34 -1.74
N TYR A 75 -4.19 1.19 -1.04
CA TYR A 75 -3.43 0.03 -1.52
C TYR A 75 -3.98 -0.53 -2.84
N ARG A 76 -5.31 -0.58 -3.03
CA ARG A 76 -5.93 -1.00 -4.30
C ARG A 76 -5.52 -0.09 -5.46
N GLN A 77 -5.57 1.23 -5.25
CA GLN A 77 -5.09 2.19 -6.26
C GLN A 77 -3.59 2.02 -6.54
N SER A 78 -2.79 1.79 -5.49
CA SER A 78 -1.35 1.53 -5.62
C SER A 78 -1.06 0.26 -6.43
N LEU A 79 -1.84 -0.80 -6.23
CA LEU A 79 -1.74 -2.05 -6.99
C LEU A 79 -2.03 -1.81 -8.47
N ALA A 80 -3.15 -1.13 -8.79
CA ALA A 80 -3.49 -0.80 -10.17
C ALA A 80 -2.37 -0.01 -10.87
N LYS A 81 -1.76 0.96 -10.18
CA LYS A 81 -0.61 1.72 -10.72
C LYS A 81 0.63 0.86 -10.94
N ASN A 82 0.89 -0.12 -10.07
CA ASN A 82 1.99 -1.07 -10.28
C ASN A 82 1.71 -1.99 -11.48
N GLU A 83 0.48 -2.46 -11.66
CA GLU A 83 0.09 -3.29 -12.81
C GLU A 83 0.19 -2.52 -14.14
N GLU A 84 -0.25 -1.25 -14.16
CA GLU A 84 -0.03 -0.34 -15.28
C GLU A 84 1.47 -0.19 -15.57
N ALA A 85 2.31 0.05 -14.55
CA ALA A 85 3.75 0.19 -14.72
C ALA A 85 4.42 -1.10 -15.23
N ILE A 86 4.01 -2.28 -14.73
CA ILE A 86 4.48 -3.59 -15.16
C ILE A 86 4.28 -3.78 -16.67
N SER A 87 3.13 -3.37 -17.20
CA SER A 87 2.81 -3.51 -18.63
C SER A 87 3.74 -2.69 -19.55
N LEU A 88 4.39 -1.66 -19.00
CA LEU A 88 5.27 -0.74 -19.74
C LEU A 88 6.76 -1.11 -19.61
N ILE A 89 7.11 -2.03 -18.70
CA ILE A 89 8.50 -2.39 -18.42
C ILE A 89 8.93 -3.59 -19.27
N LYS A 90 9.98 -3.40 -20.07
CA LYS A 90 10.60 -4.44 -20.91
C LYS A 90 11.84 -5.08 -20.27
N ASP A 91 12.32 -4.52 -19.16
CA ASP A 91 13.50 -5.00 -18.43
C ASP A 91 13.10 -6.12 -17.46
N GLU A 92 13.69 -7.31 -17.61
CA GLU A 92 13.28 -8.50 -16.85
C GLU A 92 13.56 -8.39 -15.34
N GLU A 93 14.64 -7.73 -14.94
CA GLU A 93 14.98 -7.57 -13.52
C GLU A 93 14.04 -6.57 -12.85
N LEU A 94 13.76 -5.46 -13.54
CA LEU A 94 12.77 -4.49 -13.08
C LEU A 94 11.35 -5.10 -13.07
N LEU A 95 11.03 -5.96 -14.03
CA LEU A 95 9.77 -6.69 -14.09
C LEU A 95 9.61 -7.65 -12.91
N LYS A 96 10.65 -8.42 -12.55
CA LYS A 96 10.66 -9.30 -11.37
C LYS A 96 10.42 -8.50 -10.09
N LEU A 97 11.17 -7.41 -9.90
CA LEU A 97 11.02 -6.53 -8.74
C LEU A 97 9.59 -5.97 -8.65
N ARG A 98 9.00 -5.54 -9.77
CA ARG A 98 7.64 -5.00 -9.77
C ARG A 98 6.58 -6.04 -9.47
N LYS A 99 6.67 -7.24 -10.06
CA LYS A 99 5.77 -8.37 -9.74
C LYS A 99 5.81 -8.71 -8.25
N PHE A 100 7.01 -8.72 -7.67
CA PHE A 100 7.18 -8.91 -6.24
C PHE A 100 6.49 -7.82 -5.40
N MET A 101 6.65 -6.54 -5.76
CA MET A 101 5.97 -5.43 -5.09
C MET A 101 4.44 -5.48 -5.23
N SER A 102 3.92 -5.87 -6.40
CA SER A 102 2.48 -6.09 -6.59
C SER A 102 1.97 -7.23 -5.72
N SER A 103 2.69 -8.36 -5.64
CA SER A 103 2.32 -9.49 -4.78
C SER A 103 2.26 -9.10 -3.31
N LYS A 104 3.22 -8.30 -2.83
CA LYS A 104 3.20 -7.75 -1.47
C LYS A 104 1.98 -6.87 -1.24
N THR A 105 1.70 -5.98 -2.19
CA THR A 105 0.58 -5.04 -2.07
C THR A 105 -0.76 -5.77 -2.07
N ALA A 106 -0.91 -6.79 -2.91
CA ALA A 106 -2.10 -7.65 -2.92
C ALA A 106 -2.29 -8.36 -1.58
N LYS A 107 -1.22 -8.91 -1.00
CA LYS A 107 -1.32 -9.57 0.32
C LYS A 107 -1.67 -8.59 1.44
N THR A 108 -1.13 -7.37 1.41
CA THR A 108 -1.51 -6.33 2.36
C THR A 108 -2.98 -5.96 2.26
N ILE A 109 -3.54 -5.86 1.04
CA ILE A 109 -4.98 -5.62 0.84
C ILE A 109 -5.80 -6.72 1.50
N GLU A 110 -5.47 -7.98 1.24
CA GLU A 110 -6.19 -9.14 1.80
C GLU A 110 -6.21 -9.11 3.34
N CYS A 111 -5.07 -8.88 4.00
CA CYS A 111 -5.03 -8.87 5.47
C CYS A 111 -5.81 -7.68 6.06
N ASN A 112 -5.80 -6.53 5.38
CA ASN A 112 -6.58 -5.38 5.80
C ASN A 112 -8.09 -5.58 5.56
N GLU A 113 -8.49 -6.32 4.52
CA GLU A 113 -9.88 -6.72 4.30
C GLU A 113 -10.37 -7.65 5.41
N TYR A 114 -9.60 -8.66 5.82
CA TYR A 114 -9.96 -9.49 6.98
C TYR A 114 -10.04 -8.69 8.27
N SER A 115 -9.17 -7.71 8.45
CA SER A 115 -9.20 -6.82 9.61
C SER A 115 -10.44 -5.90 9.60
N LEU A 116 -10.90 -5.48 8.42
CA LEU A 116 -12.17 -4.76 8.26
C LEU A 116 -13.37 -5.65 8.58
N ASP A 117 -13.37 -6.88 8.10
CA ASP A 117 -14.42 -7.85 8.40
C ASP A 117 -14.53 -8.08 9.91
N LEU A 118 -13.39 -8.22 10.59
CA LEU A 118 -13.34 -8.34 12.05
C LEU A 118 -13.94 -7.11 12.75
N LEU A 119 -13.57 -5.89 12.31
CA LEU A 119 -14.14 -4.66 12.87
C LEU A 119 -15.66 -4.60 12.65
N ASN A 120 -16.14 -4.97 11.47
CA ASN A 120 -17.57 -5.00 11.15
C ASN A 120 -18.33 -5.98 12.04
N GLU A 121 -17.78 -7.17 12.26
CA GLU A 121 -18.36 -8.17 13.16
C GLU A 121 -18.42 -7.65 14.61
N VAL A 122 -17.32 -7.08 15.12
CA VAL A 122 -17.27 -6.50 16.48
C VAL A 122 -18.29 -5.37 16.64
N LEU A 123 -18.40 -4.48 15.66
CA LEU A 123 -19.35 -3.36 15.66
C LEU A 123 -20.81 -3.84 15.58
N ALA A 124 -21.09 -4.92 14.85
CA ALA A 124 -22.44 -5.47 14.73
C ALA A 124 -22.94 -6.17 16.01
N HIS A 125 -22.04 -6.76 16.78
CA HIS A 125 -22.38 -7.53 17.98
C HIS A 125 -22.39 -6.74 19.30
N GLY A 126 -21.94 -5.48 19.28
CA GLY A 126 -22.21 -4.50 20.35
C GLY A 126 -21.45 -4.67 21.66
N GLU A 127 -20.62 -5.69 21.83
CA GLU A 127 -19.67 -5.90 22.94
C GLU A 127 -18.54 -6.83 22.46
N MET A 128 -17.37 -6.82 23.12
CA MET A 128 -16.25 -7.76 22.90
C MET A 128 -16.60 -9.21 23.33
N THR A 129 -17.81 -9.68 23.01
CA THR A 129 -18.17 -11.08 23.20
C THR A 129 -17.55 -11.86 22.04
N LEU A 130 -16.60 -12.74 22.34
CA LEU A 130 -15.98 -13.62 21.35
C LEU A 130 -17.02 -14.61 20.81
N THR A 131 -17.73 -14.22 19.75
CA THR A 131 -18.62 -15.11 19.01
C THR A 131 -17.80 -16.10 18.19
N PRO A 132 -18.36 -17.25 17.77
CA PRO A 132 -17.70 -18.16 16.85
C PRO A 132 -17.26 -17.48 15.54
N GLU A 133 -18.05 -16.53 15.04
CA GLU A 133 -17.76 -15.73 13.85
C GLU A 133 -16.51 -14.87 14.06
N ILE A 134 -16.48 -14.08 15.14
CA ILE A 134 -15.33 -13.23 15.51
C ILE A 134 -14.06 -14.08 15.65
N ASN A 135 -14.14 -15.24 16.32
CA ASN A 135 -12.98 -16.14 16.47
C ASN A 135 -12.46 -16.67 15.13
N ASN A 136 -13.33 -16.98 14.18
CA ASN A 136 -12.93 -17.45 12.85
C ASN A 136 -12.26 -16.32 12.06
N THR A 137 -12.81 -15.12 12.11
CA THR A 137 -12.25 -13.96 11.40
C THR A 137 -10.92 -13.53 12.01
N MET A 138 -10.78 -13.55 13.34
CA MET A 138 -9.48 -13.35 14.01
C MET A 138 -8.42 -14.36 13.53
N ALA A 139 -8.76 -15.65 13.46
CA ALA A 139 -7.82 -16.66 12.99
C ALA A 139 -7.35 -16.44 11.54
N LYS A 140 -8.23 -15.91 10.67
CA LYS A 140 -7.84 -15.53 9.30
C LYS A 140 -6.90 -14.33 9.27
N VAL A 141 -7.14 -13.33 10.12
CA VAL A 141 -6.26 -12.17 10.28
C VAL A 141 -4.87 -12.64 10.71
N ASP A 142 -4.78 -13.47 11.74
CA ASP A 142 -3.50 -13.98 12.28
C ASP A 142 -2.68 -14.72 11.20
N VAL A 143 -3.31 -15.67 10.49
CA VAL A 143 -2.65 -16.43 9.42
C VAL A 143 -2.19 -15.51 8.28
N CYS A 144 -3.04 -14.55 7.87
CA CYS A 144 -2.70 -13.62 6.80
C CYS A 144 -1.50 -12.75 7.18
N GLU A 145 -1.48 -12.24 8.40
CA GLU A 145 -0.39 -11.41 8.92
C GLU A 145 0.95 -12.17 8.97
N GLU A 146 0.93 -13.43 9.38
CA GLU A 146 2.13 -14.29 9.34
C GLU A 146 2.66 -14.46 7.90
N GLU A 147 1.77 -14.75 6.94
CA GLU A 147 2.13 -14.86 5.53
C GLU A 147 2.66 -13.53 4.96
N ARG A 148 2.06 -12.40 5.35
CA ARG A 148 2.50 -11.04 4.99
C ARG A 148 3.91 -10.77 5.53
N ILE A 149 4.20 -11.11 6.78
CA ILE A 149 5.53 -10.94 7.41
C ILE A 149 6.59 -11.78 6.69
N GLN A 150 6.26 -13.03 6.32
CA GLN A 150 7.18 -13.90 5.59
C GLN A 150 7.54 -13.33 4.21
N LEU A 151 6.60 -12.67 3.53
CA LEU A 151 6.87 -12.00 2.26
C LEU A 151 7.75 -10.74 2.42
N ILE A 152 7.65 -10.05 3.56
CA ILE A 152 8.35 -8.78 3.81
C ILE A 152 9.76 -9.00 4.37
N SER A 153 10.00 -10.10 5.09
CA SER A 153 11.32 -10.45 5.63
C SER A 153 12.26 -10.97 4.52
N PRO A 154 13.55 -10.58 4.54
CA PRO A 154 14.53 -10.93 3.50
C PRO A 154 14.84 -12.43 3.42
#